data_AF-A0A7J4EEZ4-F1
#
_entry.id   AF-A0A7J4EEZ4-F1
#
_cell.length_a   1.000
_cell.length_b   1.000
_cell.length_c   1.000
_cell.angle_alpha   90.00
_cell.angle_beta   90.00
_cell.angle_gamma   90.00
#
_symmetry.space_group_name_H-M   'P 1'
#
loop_
_entity.id
_entity.type
_entity.pdbx_description
1 polymer ?
#
loop_
_entity_poly.entity_id
_entity_poly.type
_entity_poly.pdbx_seq_one_letter_code
_entity_poly.pdbx_strand_id
1 'polypeptide(L)' 'MSVLVIGGGYAGLRAALDCANDEEVFFVLRTPNIGGFFSKLHLVEGKHPFDILSPLIEQIK' A
#
# COMPACT_ATOMS: atom_id res chain seq x y z
N MET A 1 5.31 20.23 1.79
CA MET A 1 5.51 19.53 3.09
C MET A 1 5.85 18.08 2.74
N SER A 2 6.08 17.20 3.71
CA SER A 2 6.33 15.78 3.40
C SER A 2 5.65 14.86 4.40
N VAL A 3 5.25 13.69 3.93
CA VAL A 3 4.52 12.70 4.71
C VAL A 3 5.35 11.44 4.81
N LEU A 4 5.57 10.95 6.02
CA LEU A 4 6.19 9.65 6.26
C LEU A 4 5.11 8.62 6.60
N VAL A 5 4.99 7.59 5.77
CA VAL A 5 4.10 6.45 6.03
C VAL A 5 4.92 5.25 6.48
N ILE A 6 4.54 4.68 7.62
CA ILE A 6 5.18 3.51 8.21
C ILE A 6 4.31 2.28 7.97
N GLY A 7 4.82 1.35 7.16
CA GLY A 7 4.19 0.06 6.87
C GLY A 7 3.48 0.01 5.52
N GLY A 8 3.74 -1.04 4.75
CA GLY A 8 3.22 -1.24 3.39
C GLY A 8 2.07 -2.23 3.28
N GLY A 9 1.21 -2.30 4.30
CA GLY A 9 -0.07 -3.01 4.18
C GLY A 9 -1.07 -2.21 3.34
N TYR A 10 -2.27 -2.77 3.12
CA TYR A 10 -3.36 -2.11 2.41
C TYR A 10 -3.63 -0.67 2.90
N ALA A 11 -3.72 -0.47 4.22
CA ALA A 11 -3.97 0.84 4.81
C ALA A 11 -2.84 1.83 4.55
N GLY A 12 -1.57 1.40 4.66
CA GLY A 12 -0.42 2.26 4.40
C GLY A 12 -0.32 2.66 2.93
N LEU A 13 -0.58 1.72 2.01
CA LEU A 13 -0.65 2.01 0.58
C LEU A 13 -1.72 3.05 0.27
N ARG A 14 -2.92 2.92 0.86
CA ARG A 14 -3.99 3.91 0.70
C ARG A 14 -3.61 5.28 1.25
N ALA A 15 -3.09 5.33 2.48
CA ALA A 15 -2.63 6.58 3.07
C ALA A 15 -1.56 7.28 2.21
N ALA A 16 -0.60 6.53 1.64
CA ALA A 16 0.39 7.12 0.76
C ALA A 16 -0.22 7.67 -0.52
N LEU A 17 -1.10 6.92 -1.19
CA LEU A 17 -1.74 7.38 -2.42
C LEU A 17 -2.65 8.60 -2.19
N ASP A 18 -3.36 8.64 -1.07
CA ASP A 18 -4.22 9.78 -0.72
C ASP A 18 -3.38 11.05 -0.48
N CYS A 19 -2.20 10.92 0.13
CA CYS A 19 -1.28 12.04 0.38
C CYS A 19 -0.43 12.45 -0.83
N ALA A 20 -0.15 11.53 -1.76
CA ALA A 20 0.76 11.75 -2.88
C ALA A 20 0.23 12.71 -3.97
N ASN A 21 -1.00 13.22 -3.83
CA ASN A 21 -1.55 14.21 -4.75
C ASN A 21 -0.87 15.58 -4.64
N ASP A 22 -0.50 15.99 -3.43
CA ASP A 22 -0.02 17.36 -3.14
C ASP A 22 1.30 17.39 -2.36
N GLU A 23 1.75 16.27 -1.81
CA GLU A 23 2.88 16.19 -0.89
C GLU A 23 3.87 15.08 -1.28
N GLU A 24 5.15 15.27 -0.94
CA GLU A 24 6.17 14.22 -1.11
C GLU A 24 5.97 13.14 -0.03
N VAL A 25 5.82 11.89 -0.45
CA VAL A 25 5.54 10.76 0.44
C VAL A 25 6.74 9.82 0.52
N PHE A 26 7.21 9.60 1.75
CA PHE A 26 8.24 8.62 2.06
C PHE A 26 7.61 7.37 2.66
N PHE A 27 8.06 6.21 2.20
CA PHE A 27 7.52 4.92 2.60
C PHE A 27 8.58 4.08 3.31
N VAL A 28 8.27 3.63 4.52
CA VAL A 28 9.20 2.80 5.31
C VAL A 28 8.57 1.44 5.59
N LEU A 29 9.28 0.39 5.17
CA LEU A 29 8.87 -0.99 5.30
C LEU A 29 9.81 -1.74 6.23
N ARG A 30 9.24 -2.58 7.11
CA ARG A 30 10.03 -3.52 7.92
C ARG A 30 10.51 -4.72 7.09
N THR A 31 9.81 -5.05 6.00
CA THR A 31 10.05 -6.21 5.15
C THR A 31 10.17 -5.79 3.69
N PRO A 32 10.87 -6.55 2.83
CA PRO A 32 10.97 -6.21 1.41
C PRO A 32 9.63 -6.31 0.66
N ASN A 33 8.63 -6.99 1.25
CA ASN A 33 7.36 -7.24 0.59
C ASN A 33 6.33 -6.16 0.94
N ILE A 34 5.65 -5.66 -0.10
CA ILE A 34 4.47 -4.80 -0.02
C ILE A 34 3.20 -5.68 0.07
N GLY A 35 2.15 -5.15 0.71
CA GLY A 35 0.87 -5.83 0.94
C GLY A 35 0.65 -6.29 2.38
N GLY A 36 1.72 -6.41 3.19
CA GLY A 36 1.64 -6.72 4.62
C GLY A 36 0.89 -8.02 4.91
N PHE A 37 -0.02 -8.00 5.89
CA PHE A 37 -0.88 -9.16 6.17
C PHE A 37 -2.00 -9.34 5.14
N PHE A 38 -2.42 -8.25 4.49
CA PHE A 38 -3.50 -8.29 3.49
C PHE A 38 -3.16 -9.22 2.32
N SER A 39 -1.89 -9.24 1.89
CA SER A 39 -1.43 -10.15 0.82
C SER A 39 -1.42 -11.63 1.20
N LYS A 40 -1.62 -11.98 2.49
CA LYS A 40 -1.67 -13.37 2.97
C LYS A 40 -3.09 -13.91 3.12
N LEU A 41 -4.10 -13.08 2.88
CA LEU A 41 -5.50 -13.50 2.93
C LEU A 41 -5.82 -14.39 1.72
N HIS A 42 -6.85 -15.24 1.85
CA HIS A 42 -7.29 -16.09 0.73
C HIS A 42 -8.23 -15.31 -0.21
N LEU A 43 -9.26 -14.68 0.34
CA LEU A 43 -10.22 -13.85 -0.40
C LEU A 43 -10.65 -12.66 0.44
N VAL A 44 -10.84 -11.52 -0.22
CA VAL A 44 -11.42 -10.31 0.35
C VAL A 44 -12.54 -9.87 -0.60
N GLU A 45 -13.78 -9.84 -0.11
CA GLU A 45 -14.96 -9.50 -0.92
C GLU A 45 -15.07 -10.35 -2.21
N GLY A 46 -14.70 -11.63 -2.13
CA GLY A 46 -14.74 -12.56 -3.26
C GLY A 46 -13.60 -12.40 -4.27
N LYS A 47 -12.64 -11.50 -4.04
CA LYS A 47 -11.47 -11.27 -4.91
C LYS A 47 -10.19 -11.77 -4.24
N HIS A 48 -9.22 -12.16 -5.06
CA HIS A 48 -7.90 -12.49 -4.54
C HIS A 48 -7.18 -11.20 -4.11
N PRO A 49 -6.44 -11.17 -2.98
CA PRO A 49 -5.79 -9.95 -2.51
C PRO A 49 -4.83 -9.31 -3.51
N PHE A 50 -4.20 -10.12 -4.36
CA PHE A 50 -3.36 -9.62 -5.45
C PHE A 50 -4.13 -8.68 -6.38
N ASP A 51 -5.36 -9.03 -6.76
CA ASP A 51 -6.18 -8.22 -7.68
C ASP A 51 -6.54 -6.86 -7.07
N ILE A 52 -6.61 -6.79 -5.74
CA ILE A 52 -6.89 -5.56 -5.00
C ILE A 52 -5.62 -4.74 -4.81
N LEU A 53 -4.48 -5.39 -4.54
CA LEU A 53 -3.21 -4.73 -4.23
C LEU A 53 -2.45 -4.27 -5.48
N SER A 54 -2.45 -5.05 -6.56
CA SER A 54 -1.72 -4.73 -7.81
C SER A 54 -1.97 -3.31 -8.30
N PRO A 55 -3.24 -2.85 -8.46
CA PRO A 55 -3.50 -1.50 -8.95
C PRO A 55 -3.04 -0.40 -7.99
N LEU A 56 -2.90 -0.69 -6.68
CA LEU A 56 -2.37 0.28 -5.71
C LEU A 56 -0.85 0.37 -5.78
N ILE A 57 -0.20 -0.78 -5.94
CA ILE A 57 1.26 -0.86 -6.02
C ILE A 57 1.77 -0.24 -7.32
N GLU A 58 1.07 -0.45 -8.44
CA GLU A 58 1.40 0.13 -9.75
C GLU A 58 1.36 1.67 -9.78
N GLN A 59 0.61 2.29 -8.87
CA GLN A 59 0.56 3.76 -8.75
C GLN A 59 1.77 4.34 -8.00
N ILE A 60 2.53 3.51 -7.29
CA ILE A 60 3.73 3.92 -6.58
C ILE A 60 4.90 3.85 -7.56
N LYS A 61 5.57 4.99 -7.77
CA LYS A 61 6.74 5.12 -8.65
C LYS A 61 8.01 5.35 -7.85
#